data_AF-A0A368GMN4-F1
#
_entry.id   AF-A0A368GMN4-F1
#
_cell.length_a   1.000
_cell.length_b   1.000
_cell.length_c   1.000
_cell.angle_alpha   90.00
_cell.angle_beta   90.00
_cell.angle_gamma   90.00
#
_symmetry.space_group_name_H-M   'P 1'
#
loop_
_entity.id
_entity.type
_entity.pdbx_description
1 polymer ?
#
loop_
_entity_poly.entity_id
_entity_poly.type
_entity_poly.pdbx_seq_one_letter_code
_entity_poly.pdbx_strand_id
1 'polypeptide(L)'
;MHLLKTKSFRFCRLLNKRFEPSRSANTRWCTCGKCVAFPMARENVCCQELVDVNTSVHTKVFTRVSVKLKSVSGRCIVEHPSFQKFVLDKEGISLWIENKRFECGPESSTSITMDEPRHVL
;
A
#
# COMPACT_ATOMS: atom_id res chain seq x y z
N MET A 1 17.56 -7.98 17.95
CA MET A 1 17.00 -8.05 16.59
C MET A 1 15.48 -7.92 16.65
N HIS A 2 14.95 -6.70 16.58
CA HIS A 2 13.52 -6.48 16.46
C HIS A 2 13.07 -6.82 15.03
N LEU A 3 12.61 -8.06 14.83
CA LEU A 3 11.85 -8.44 13.66
C LEU A 3 10.57 -7.59 13.64
N LEU A 4 10.54 -6.56 12.79
CA LEU A 4 9.31 -5.96 12.30
C LEU A 4 8.45 -7.12 11.80
N LYS A 5 7.47 -7.53 12.63
CA LYS A 5 6.42 -8.48 12.25
C LYS A 5 5.68 -7.82 11.09
N THR A 6 6.13 -8.09 9.88
CA THR A 6 5.40 -7.81 8.66
C THR A 6 4.13 -8.63 8.75
N LYS A 7 3.08 -8.02 9.32
CA LYS A 7 1.71 -8.52 9.23
C LYS A 7 1.49 -8.71 7.74
N SER A 8 1.45 -9.97 7.30
CA SER A 8 1.07 -10.34 5.95
C SER A 8 -0.36 -9.82 5.76
N PHE A 9 -0.49 -8.59 5.26
CA PHE A 9 -1.74 -7.98 4.87
C PHE A 9 -2.20 -8.71 3.61
N ARG A 10 -2.76 -9.91 3.79
CA ARG A 10 -3.40 -10.64 2.70
C ARG A 10 -4.55 -9.78 2.18
N PHE A 11 -4.49 -9.33 0.92
CA PHE A 11 -5.49 -8.44 0.31
C PHE A 11 -6.94 -8.93 0.49
N CYS A 12 -7.19 -10.25 0.54
CA CYS A 12 -8.52 -10.79 0.84
C CYS A 12 -9.09 -10.39 2.20
N ARG A 13 -8.22 -10.21 3.22
CA ARG A 13 -8.65 -9.71 4.54
C ARG A 13 -9.07 -8.25 4.48
N LEU A 14 -8.43 -7.44 3.61
CA LEU A 14 -8.80 -6.04 3.44
C LEU A 14 -10.19 -5.89 2.81
N LEU A 15 -10.55 -6.82 1.93
CA LEU A 15 -11.84 -6.82 1.23
C LEU A 15 -12.92 -7.62 1.96
N ASN A 16 -12.56 -8.35 3.02
CA ASN A 16 -13.41 -9.31 3.70
C ASN A 16 -14.19 -10.22 2.72
N LYS A 17 -13.50 -10.66 1.65
CA LYS A 17 -14.05 -11.47 0.57
C LYS A 17 -13.25 -12.75 0.41
N ARG A 18 -13.95 -13.86 0.14
CA ARG A 18 -13.35 -15.11 -0.33
C ARG A 18 -13.38 -15.11 -1.86
N PHE A 19 -12.30 -15.59 -2.46
CA PHE A 19 -12.16 -15.66 -3.91
C PHE A 19 -12.17 -17.12 -4.36
N GLU A 20 -12.98 -17.40 -5.37
CA GLU A 20 -13.12 -18.75 -5.93
C GLU A 20 -11.80 -19.24 -6.54
N PRO A 21 -11.43 -20.53 -6.33
CA PRO A 21 -10.21 -21.10 -6.91
C PRO A 21 -10.12 -20.94 -8.44
N SER A 22 -11.26 -20.93 -9.13
CA SER A 22 -11.35 -20.76 -10.58
C SER A 22 -10.73 -19.45 -11.10
N ARG A 23 -10.53 -18.45 -10.23
CA ARG A 23 -9.89 -17.17 -10.61
C ARG A 23 -8.43 -17.31 -11.02
N SER A 24 -7.71 -18.36 -10.60
CA SER A 24 -6.34 -18.60 -11.07
C SER A 24 -6.27 -19.19 -12.48
N ALA A 25 -7.37 -19.73 -12.99
CA ALA A 25 -7.40 -20.39 -14.29
C ALA A 25 -7.73 -19.43 -15.46
N ASN A 26 -8.35 -18.28 -15.20
CA ASN A 26 -8.77 -17.32 -16.23
C ASN A 26 -8.98 -15.92 -15.64
N THR A 27 -9.26 -14.95 -16.50
CA THR A 27 -9.50 -13.54 -16.13
C THR A 27 -10.97 -13.11 -16.27
N ARG A 28 -11.93 -14.05 -16.35
CA ARG A 28 -13.37 -13.73 -16.55
C ARG A 28 -13.99 -12.94 -15.40
N TRP A 29 -13.35 -12.95 -14.23
CA TRP A 29 -13.72 -12.12 -13.08
C TRP A 29 -13.30 -10.65 -13.22
N CYS A 30 -12.45 -10.32 -14.20
CA CYS A 30 -12.01 -8.96 -14.45
C CYS A 30 -13.07 -8.15 -15.21
N THR A 31 -13.49 -7.03 -14.65
CA THR A 31 -14.42 -6.09 -15.29
C THR A 31 -13.74 -4.84 -15.83
N CYS A 32 -12.48 -4.57 -15.44
CA CYS A 32 -11.72 -3.42 -15.92
C CYS A 32 -10.97 -3.67 -17.24
N GLY A 33 -10.85 -4.94 -17.66
CA GLY A 33 -10.20 -5.35 -18.91
C GLY A 33 -8.67 -5.34 -18.90
N LYS A 34 -8.01 -5.08 -17.76
CA LYS A 34 -6.54 -4.98 -17.67
C LYS A 34 -5.88 -5.97 -16.68
N CYS A 35 -6.65 -6.79 -15.98
CA CYS A 35 -6.09 -7.75 -15.04
C CYS A 35 -5.46 -8.96 -15.75
N VAL A 36 -4.42 -9.51 -15.14
CA VAL A 36 -3.81 -10.80 -15.50
C VAL A 36 -4.07 -11.81 -14.39
N ALA A 37 -4.11 -13.10 -14.75
CA ALA A 37 -4.30 -14.17 -13.78
C ALA A 37 -2.96 -14.53 -13.11
N PHE A 38 -2.99 -14.61 -11.78
CA PHE A 38 -1.91 -15.09 -10.93
C PHE A 38 -2.21 -16.51 -10.41
N PRO A 39 -1.19 -17.27 -9.98
CA PRO A 39 -1.36 -18.65 -9.53
C PRO A 39 -2.31 -18.80 -8.34
N MET A 40 -2.37 -17.82 -7.43
CA MET A 40 -3.24 -17.90 -6.26
C MET A 40 -4.50 -17.06 -6.47
N ALA A 41 -5.68 -17.67 -6.29
CA ALA A 41 -6.98 -16.99 -6.42
C ALA A 41 -7.11 -15.71 -5.58
N ARG A 42 -6.38 -15.62 -4.46
CA ARG A 42 -6.31 -14.45 -3.59
C ARG A 42 -5.62 -13.21 -4.19
N GLU A 43 -4.81 -13.40 -5.23
CA GLU A 43 -4.10 -12.34 -5.95
C GLU A 43 -4.93 -11.81 -7.12
N ASN A 44 -5.98 -12.53 -7.49
CA ASN A 44 -6.83 -12.29 -8.65
C ASN A 44 -8.00 -11.37 -8.27
N VAL A 45 -7.70 -10.07 -8.10
CA VAL A 45 -8.63 -9.03 -7.67
C VAL A 45 -8.74 -7.92 -8.72
N CYS A 46 -9.96 -7.55 -9.09
CA CYS A 46 -10.20 -6.46 -10.03
C CYS A 46 -10.28 -5.13 -9.28
N CYS A 47 -9.69 -4.05 -9.81
CA CYS A 47 -9.77 -2.72 -9.19
C CYS A 47 -11.21 -2.20 -9.05
N GLN A 48 -12.14 -2.68 -9.89
CA GLN A 48 -13.56 -2.35 -9.80
C GLN A 48 -14.28 -3.07 -8.66
N GLU A 49 -13.76 -4.20 -8.16
CA GLU A 49 -14.33 -4.89 -6.99
C GLU A 49 -14.15 -4.10 -5.70
N LEU A 50 -13.30 -3.06 -5.74
CA LEU A 50 -13.06 -2.10 -4.65
C LEU A 50 -14.18 -1.07 -4.50
N VAL A 51 -15.00 -0.88 -5.54
CA VAL A 51 -16.05 0.13 -5.58
C VAL A 51 -17.19 -0.21 -4.61
N ASP A 52 -17.47 -1.50 -4.42
CA ASP A 52 -18.62 -2.01 -3.67
C ASP A 52 -18.24 -2.64 -2.32
N VAL A 53 -17.10 -2.26 -1.75
CA VAL A 53 -16.61 -2.84 -0.49
C VAL A 53 -17.21 -2.10 0.71
N ASN A 54 -18.44 -2.47 1.08
CA ASN A 54 -19.05 -2.04 2.36
C ASN A 54 -18.55 -2.85 3.57
N THR A 55 -17.77 -3.90 3.34
CA THR A 55 -17.40 -4.90 4.36
C THR A 55 -15.97 -4.74 4.90
N SER A 56 -15.22 -3.74 4.45
CA SER A 56 -13.85 -3.51 4.92
C SER A 56 -13.80 -2.73 6.23
N VAL A 57 -12.86 -3.07 7.11
CA VAL A 57 -12.52 -2.24 8.27
C VAL A 57 -11.88 -0.89 7.89
N HIS A 58 -11.47 -0.73 6.62
CA HIS A 58 -10.86 0.49 6.08
C HIS A 58 -11.80 1.24 5.11
N THR A 59 -13.09 1.34 5.44
CA THR A 59 -14.12 2.00 4.61
C THR A 59 -13.69 3.35 4.06
N LYS A 60 -13.08 4.24 4.87
CA LYS A 60 -12.60 5.56 4.43
C LYS A 60 -11.61 5.51 3.26
N VAL A 61 -10.72 4.52 3.25
CA VAL A 61 -9.74 4.35 2.16
C VAL A 61 -10.45 3.91 0.90
N PHE A 62 -11.32 2.90 1.00
CA PHE A 62 -12.10 2.41 -0.14
C PHE A 62 -13.03 3.48 -0.70
N THR A 63 -13.72 4.27 0.12
CA THR A 63 -14.52 5.41 -0.35
C THR A 63 -13.70 6.39 -1.18
N ARG A 64 -12.49 6.76 -0.71
CA ARG A 64 -11.61 7.67 -1.46
C ARG A 64 -11.16 7.08 -2.79
N VAL A 65 -10.79 5.79 -2.80
CA VAL A 65 -10.42 5.08 -4.03
C VAL A 65 -11.61 5.01 -4.99
N SER A 66 -12.80 4.67 -4.52
CA SER A 66 -14.02 4.62 -5.32
C SER A 66 -14.36 5.97 -5.94
N VAL A 67 -14.23 7.07 -5.19
CA VAL A 67 -14.42 8.43 -5.71
C VAL A 67 -13.43 8.74 -6.82
N LYS A 68 -12.15 8.42 -6.63
CA LYS A 68 -11.11 8.62 -7.65
C LYS A 68 -11.33 7.75 -8.90
N LEU A 69 -11.80 6.52 -8.71
CA LEU A 69 -12.10 5.61 -9.81
C LEU A 69 -13.29 6.11 -10.64
N LYS A 70 -14.30 6.69 -9.99
CA LYS A 70 -15.49 7.29 -10.64
C LYS A 70 -15.24 8.67 -11.24
N SER A 71 -14.22 9.41 -10.78
CA SER A 71 -13.96 10.78 -11.24
C SER A 71 -13.31 10.88 -12.62
N VAL A 72 -12.95 9.76 -13.23
CA VAL A 72 -12.36 9.69 -14.57
C VAL A 72 -13.18 8.72 -15.42
N SER A 73 -13.25 8.95 -16.73
CA SER A 73 -13.97 8.07 -17.67
C SER A 73 -13.34 6.68 -17.83
N GLY A 74 -12.21 6.43 -17.15
CA GLY A 74 -11.49 5.15 -17.19
C GLY A 74 -12.22 4.04 -16.44
N ARG A 75 -12.15 2.82 -16.99
CA ARG A 75 -12.65 1.60 -16.32
C ARG A 75 -11.58 0.97 -15.42
N CYS A 76 -10.35 1.44 -15.45
CA CYS A 76 -9.25 0.88 -14.66
C CYS A 76 -8.53 1.94 -13.82
N ILE A 77 -8.07 1.56 -12.62
CA ILE A 77 -7.35 2.46 -11.71
C ILE A 77 -6.08 3.04 -12.33
N VAL A 78 -5.44 2.29 -13.23
CA VAL A 78 -4.21 2.71 -13.93
C VAL A 78 -4.44 3.85 -14.92
N GLU A 79 -5.70 4.09 -15.32
CA GLU A 79 -6.08 5.16 -16.25
C GLU A 79 -6.28 6.49 -15.54
N HIS A 80 -6.36 6.49 -14.21
CA HIS A 80 -6.45 7.72 -13.45
C HIS A 80 -5.11 8.50 -13.59
N PRO A 81 -5.11 9.80 -13.95
CA PRO A 81 -3.88 10.56 -14.22
C PRO A 81 -2.88 10.56 -13.07
N SER A 82 -3.37 10.50 -11.83
CA SER A 82 -2.50 10.43 -10.64
C SER A 82 -1.82 9.06 -10.45
N PHE A 83 -2.30 7.98 -11.08
CA PHE A 83 -1.70 6.66 -10.95
C PHE A 83 -0.26 6.67 -11.50
N GLN A 84 -0.07 7.23 -12.68
CA GLN A 84 1.26 7.36 -13.28
C GLN A 84 2.18 8.24 -12.42
N LYS A 85 1.66 9.35 -11.90
CA LYS A 85 2.42 10.34 -11.10
C LYS A 85 2.85 9.84 -9.73
N PHE A 86 2.10 8.93 -9.09
CA PHE A 86 2.39 8.52 -7.71
C PHE A 86 2.77 7.05 -7.56
N VAL A 87 2.28 6.18 -8.45
CA VAL A 87 2.46 4.72 -8.32
C VAL A 87 3.55 4.21 -9.27
N LEU A 88 3.74 4.87 -10.41
CA LEU A 88 4.73 4.47 -11.42
C LEU A 88 5.88 5.46 -11.58
N ASP A 89 5.89 6.56 -10.81
CA ASP A 89 6.98 7.53 -10.81
C ASP A 89 8.15 7.00 -9.98
N LYS A 90 9.16 6.46 -10.67
CA LYS A 90 10.34 5.87 -10.04
C LYS A 90 11.11 6.88 -9.19
N GLU A 91 11.27 8.11 -9.67
CA GLU A 91 12.03 9.14 -8.97
C GLU A 91 11.27 9.62 -7.73
N GLY A 92 9.96 9.87 -7.88
CA GLY A 92 9.09 10.23 -6.76
C GLY A 92 9.09 9.16 -5.66
N ILE A 93 9.04 7.88 -6.04
CA ILE A 93 9.10 6.76 -5.08
C ILE A 93 10.48 6.68 -4.43
N SER A 94 11.57 6.84 -5.19
CA SER A 94 12.94 6.84 -4.65
C SER A 94 13.15 7.94 -3.62
N LEU A 95 12.75 9.18 -3.93
CA LEU A 95 12.83 10.30 -2.99
C LEU A 95 12.00 10.07 -1.74
N TRP A 96 10.80 9.49 -1.88
CA TRP A 96 9.97 9.14 -0.72
C TRP A 96 10.64 8.10 0.18
N ILE A 97 11.25 7.06 -0.41
CA ILE A 97 12.00 6.03 0.34
C ILE A 97 13.20 6.66 1.07
N GLU A 98 13.96 7.52 0.41
CA GLU A 98 15.10 8.22 1.01
C GLU A 98 14.67 9.11 2.17
N ASN A 99 13.66 9.96 1.97
CA ASN A 99 13.12 10.81 3.03
C ASN A 99 12.64 9.98 4.24
N LYS A 100 11.99 8.84 4.00
CA LYS A 100 11.55 7.94 5.08
C LYS A 100 12.72 7.30 5.84
N ARG A 101 13.88 7.10 5.21
CA ARG A 101 15.09 6.63 5.90
C ARG A 101 15.64 7.69 6.87
N PHE A 102 15.55 8.97 6.52
CA PHE A 102 15.92 10.06 7.43
C PHE A 102 14.95 10.18 8.61
N GLU A 103 13.64 10.08 8.38
CA GLU A 103 12.63 10.11 9.46
C GLU A 103 12.75 8.93 10.45
N CYS A 104 13.29 7.79 10.01
CA CYS A 104 13.54 6.61 10.85
C CYS A 104 15.01 6.47 11.29
N GLY A 105 15.85 7.49 11.08
CA GLY A 105 17.19 7.55 11.64
C GLY A 105 17.15 7.52 13.17
N PRO A 106 18.25 7.11 13.85
CA PRO A 106 18.26 7.03 15.30
C PRO A 106 17.84 8.38 15.86
N GLU A 107 16.86 8.39 16.78
CA GLU A 107 16.68 9.53 17.67
C GLU A 107 18.08 9.81 18.23
N SER A 108 18.66 10.93 17.83
CA SER A 108 19.92 11.39 18.36
C SER A 108 19.66 11.62 19.84
N SER A 109 19.98 10.61 20.64
CA SER A 109 20.08 10.73 22.07
C SER A 109 21.27 11.65 22.27
N THR A 110 21.02 12.95 22.31
CA THR A 110 21.99 13.93 22.77
C THR A 110 22.13 13.72 24.27
N SER A 111 22.78 12.63 24.68
CA SER A 111 23.37 12.51 26.00
C SER A 111 24.58 13.42 26.00
N ILE A 112 24.35 14.68 26.34
CA ILE A 112 25.42 15.61 26.71
C ILE A 112 26.05 15.03 27.97
N THR A 113 27.15 14.30 27.83
CA THR A 113 28.05 14.04 28.96
C THR A 113 28.74 15.36 29.26
N MET A 114 28.24 16.07 30.28
CA MET A 114 29.03 17.12 30.92
C MET A 114 30.12 16.43 31.72
N ASP A 115 31.35 16.54 31.22
CA ASP A 115 32.57 16.20 31.95
C ASP A 115 32.65 17.08 33.21
N GLU A 116 32.75 16.43 34.37
CA GLU A 116 32.93 17.11 35.65
C GLU A 116 34.43 17.42 35.85
N PRO A 117 34.84 18.68 36.09
CA PRO A 117 36.25 18.98 36.29
C PRO A 117 36.73 18.44 37.64
N ARG A 118 37.71 17.55 37.60
CA ARG A 118 38.49 17.15 38.79
C ARG A 118 39.12 18.37 39.44
N HIS A 119 38.62 18.78 40.60
CA HIS A 119 39.40 19.59 41.52
C HIS A 119 40.35 18.69 42.31
N VAL A 120 41.63 18.77 41.95
CA VAL A 120 42.73 18.43 42.84
C VAL A 120 42.84 19.57 43.85
N LEU A 121 42.65 19.26 45.13
CA LEU A 121 43.37 19.81 46.29
C LEU A 121 43.08 18.93 47.51
#